data_AF-A0A350LU39-F1
#
_entry.id   AF-A0A350LU39-F1
#
_cell.length_a   1.000
_cell.length_b   1.000
_cell.length_c   1.000
_cell.angle_alpha   90.00
_cell.angle_beta   90.00
_cell.angle_gamma   90.00
#
_symmetry.space_group_name_H-M   'P 1'
#
loop_
_entity.id
_entity.type
_entity.pdbx_description
1 polymer ?
#
loop_
_entity_poly.entity_id
_entity_poly.type
_entity_poly.pdbx_seq_one_letter_code
_entity_poly.pdbx_strand_id
1 'polypeptide(L)'
;PLWAGGRIVGSFTYGDGVGRYIIDGAGQDAFVDATGRLNTIESYGATAQVSHDFSEKLTAGLSYGFYSVEDTFAPTDSDQHQTVHASIFYRPVDRMTVGAELSWVERELVSGASEDATRLQTSVQFSF
;
A
#
# COMPACT_ATOMS: atom_id res chain seq x y z
N PRO A 1 -25.37 -14.82 9.93
CA PRO A 1 -24.58 -15.12 8.72
C PRO A 1 -23.20 -15.68 9.11
N LEU A 2 -22.63 -16.60 8.32
CA LEU A 2 -21.36 -17.30 8.64
C LEU A 2 -20.12 -16.38 8.68
N TRP A 3 -20.25 -15.12 8.23
CA TRP A 3 -19.18 -14.12 8.17
C TRP A 3 -19.69 -12.75 8.66
N ALA A 4 -20.40 -12.72 9.78
CA ALA A 4 -20.78 -11.46 10.42
C ALA A 4 -19.51 -10.77 10.97
N GLY A 5 -19.40 -9.45 10.81
CA GLY A 5 -18.24 -8.66 11.27
C GLY A 5 -17.03 -8.68 10.34
N GLY A 6 -17.09 -9.38 9.20
CA GLY A 6 -16.00 -9.40 8.25
C GLY A 6 -16.22 -8.45 7.07
N ARG A 7 -15.12 -7.83 6.61
CA ARG A 7 -15.10 -6.85 5.51
C ARG A 7 -13.97 -7.16 4.55
N ILE A 8 -14.28 -7.05 3.25
CA ILE A 8 -13.30 -7.11 2.16
C ILE A 8 -13.33 -5.78 1.43
N VAL A 9 -12.14 -5.25 1.12
CA VAL A 9 -11.97 -4.03 0.33
C VAL A 9 -10.94 -4.32 -0.75
N GLY A 10 -11.17 -3.83 -1.96
CA GLY A 10 -10.18 -3.88 -3.01
C GLY A 10 -10.26 -2.63 -3.88
N SER A 11 -9.14 -2.32 -4.52
CA SER A 11 -9.07 -1.25 -5.51
C SER A 11 -8.06 -1.63 -6.59
N PHE A 12 -8.25 -1.05 -7.77
CA PHE A 12 -7.35 -1.19 -8.90
C PHE A 12 -7.27 0.16 -9.62
N THR A 13 -6.07 0.55 -10.02
CA THR A 13 -5.80 1.77 -10.78
C THR A 13 -4.87 1.42 -11.94
N TYR A 14 -5.14 1.99 -13.11
CA TYR A 14 -4.33 1.87 -14.31
C TYR A 14 -4.44 3.17 -15.11
N GLY A 15 -3.33 3.61 -15.68
CA GLY A 15 -3.31 4.69 -16.67
C GLY A 15 -1.95 5.35 -16.84
N ASP A 16 -1.93 6.35 -17.71
CA ASP A 16 -0.79 7.23 -17.95
C ASP A 16 -0.72 8.35 -16.91
N GLY A 17 0.47 8.57 -16.35
CA GLY A 17 0.73 9.69 -15.44
C GLY A 17 -0.03 9.62 -14.12
N VAL A 18 -0.33 8.40 -13.67
CA VAL A 18 -0.99 8.14 -12.39
C VAL A 18 -0.06 7.55 -11.33
N GLY A 19 1.23 7.37 -11.63
CA GLY A 19 2.19 6.69 -10.76
C GLY A 19 2.25 7.26 -9.34
N ARG A 20 2.17 8.57 -9.17
CA ARG A 20 2.17 9.21 -7.83
C ARG A 20 0.91 9.00 -7.01
N TYR A 21 -0.17 8.51 -7.62
CA TYR A 21 -1.47 8.29 -6.98
C TYR A 21 -1.71 6.83 -6.60
N ILE A 22 -0.79 5.94 -6.96
CA ILE A 22 -0.83 4.53 -6.61
C ILE A 22 0.19 4.30 -5.49
N ILE A 23 -0.23 3.60 -4.44
CA ILE A 23 0.57 3.02 -3.33
C ILE A 23 1.88 3.76 -3.03
N ASP A 24 1.89 4.58 -1.98
CA ASP A 24 3.03 5.38 -1.52
C ASP A 24 3.62 6.36 -2.56
N GLY A 25 3.09 6.41 -3.80
CA GLY A 25 3.43 7.39 -4.83
C GLY A 25 4.88 7.32 -5.29
N ALA A 26 5.47 6.11 -5.27
CA ALA A 26 6.88 5.89 -5.57
C ALA A 26 7.21 5.96 -7.08
N GLY A 27 6.20 5.91 -7.94
CA GLY A 27 6.33 6.11 -9.38
C GLY A 27 6.30 7.58 -9.78
N GLN A 28 6.96 7.90 -10.90
CA GLN A 28 6.87 9.20 -11.54
C GLN A 28 5.65 9.24 -12.48
N ASP A 29 5.13 10.44 -12.76
CA ASP A 29 3.99 10.59 -13.69
C ASP A 29 4.46 10.74 -15.14
N ALA A 30 5.63 11.33 -15.36
CA ALA A 30 6.18 11.61 -16.69
C ALA A 30 7.69 11.93 -16.60
N PHE A 31 8.37 11.82 -17.74
CA PHE A 31 9.75 12.28 -17.91
C PHE A 31 9.93 13.07 -19.20
N VAL A 32 11.02 13.85 -19.27
CA VAL A 32 11.40 14.60 -20.47
C VAL A 32 12.60 13.91 -21.13
N ASP A 33 12.47 13.57 -22.41
CA ASP A 33 13.54 12.89 -23.14
C ASP A 33 14.63 13.86 -23.65
N ALA A 34 15.69 13.31 -24.25
CA ALA A 34 16.80 14.09 -24.78
C ALA A 34 16.41 15.03 -25.93
N THR A 35 15.22 14.87 -26.52
CA THR A 35 14.66 15.76 -27.56
C THR A 35 13.78 16.86 -26.97
N GLY A 36 13.56 16.86 -25.66
CA GLY A 36 12.70 17.83 -24.95
C GLY A 36 11.22 17.47 -25.00
N ARG A 37 10.85 16.25 -25.40
CA ARG A 37 9.45 15.81 -25.40
C ARG A 37 9.09 15.22 -24.04
N LEU A 38 7.90 15.56 -23.56
CA LEU A 38 7.31 14.97 -22.37
C LEU A 38 6.67 13.62 -22.74
N ASN A 39 7.06 12.56 -22.04
CA ASN A 39 6.48 11.23 -22.16
C ASN A 39 5.83 10.89 -20.82
N THR A 40 4.55 10.54 -20.85
CA THR A 40 3.85 10.02 -19.67
C THR A 40 4.31 8.60 -19.37
N ILE A 41 4.24 8.21 -18.11
CA ILE A 41 4.61 6.88 -17.67
C ILE A 41 3.33 6.09 -17.39
N GLU A 42 3.18 4.95 -18.06
CA GLU A 42 2.10 4.01 -17.79
C GLU A 42 2.35 3.28 -16.46
N SER A 43 1.28 3.07 -15.70
CA SER A 43 1.36 2.64 -14.32
C SER A 43 0.09 1.93 -13.88
N TYR A 44 0.22 0.86 -13.11
CA TYR A 44 -0.92 0.17 -12.53
C TYR A 44 -0.62 -0.44 -11.18
N GLY A 45 -1.67 -0.59 -10.37
CA GLY A 45 -1.56 -1.25 -9.09
C GLY A 45 -2.92 -1.60 -8.51
N ALA A 46 -2.88 -2.47 -7.52
CA ALA A 46 -4.06 -2.92 -6.82
C ALA A 46 -3.80 -3.03 -5.32
N THR A 47 -4.88 -2.90 -4.56
CA THR A 47 -4.88 -3.25 -3.14
C THR A 47 -6.01 -4.22 -2.85
N ALA A 48 -5.75 -5.12 -1.90
CA ALA A 48 -6.74 -6.04 -1.37
C ALA A 48 -6.59 -6.10 0.15
N GLN A 49 -7.71 -6.03 0.86
CA GLN A 49 -7.76 -6.09 2.31
C GLN A 49 -8.89 -6.99 2.77
N VAL A 50 -8.60 -7.80 3.78
CA VAL A 50 -9.59 -8.52 4.57
C VAL A 50 -9.47 -8.12 6.03
N SER A 51 -10.60 -7.89 6.69
CA SER A 51 -10.65 -7.62 8.11
C SER A 51 -11.82 -8.35 8.75
N HIS A 52 -11.72 -8.61 10.05
CA HIS A 52 -12.75 -9.28 10.82
C HIS A 52 -12.81 -8.74 12.25
N ASP A 53 -14.03 -8.41 12.68
CA ASP A 53 -14.37 -8.11 14.06
C ASP A 53 -14.63 -9.42 14.82
N PHE A 54 -13.62 -9.89 15.57
CA PHE A 54 -13.74 -11.09 16.41
C PHE A 54 -14.63 -10.86 17.63
N SER A 55 -14.73 -9.60 18.06
CA SER A 55 -15.68 -9.14 19.07
C SER A 55 -15.90 -7.63 18.90
N GLU A 56 -16.81 -7.05 19.68
CA GLU A 56 -17.00 -5.58 19.74
C GLU A 56 -15.71 -4.82 20.11
N LYS A 57 -14.75 -5.51 20.75
CA LYS A 57 -13.50 -4.92 21.23
C LYS A 57 -12.28 -5.26 20.40
N LEU A 58 -12.36 -6.22 19.48
CA LEU A 58 -11.18 -6.75 18.80
C LEU A 58 -11.41 -6.92 17.31
N THR A 59 -10.63 -6.17 16.53
CA THR A 59 -10.59 -6.26 15.06
C THR A 59 -9.17 -6.67 14.65
N ALA A 60 -9.04 -7.55 13.67
CA ALA A 60 -7.77 -7.75 12.97
C ALA A 60 -7.95 -7.65 11.46
N GLY A 61 -6.87 -7.36 10.75
CA GLY A 61 -6.87 -7.26 9.30
C GLY A 61 -5.55 -7.67 8.68
N LEU A 62 -5.64 -8.08 7.42
CA LEU A 62 -4.52 -8.33 6.52
C LEU A 62 -4.77 -7.52 5.25
N SER A 63 -3.76 -6.79 4.79
CA SER A 63 -3.78 -6.11 3.50
C SER A 63 -2.54 -6.41 2.69
N TYR A 64 -2.75 -6.47 1.37
CA TYR A 64 -1.72 -6.58 0.36
C TYR A 64 -1.90 -5.47 -0.66
N GLY A 65 -0.79 -4.87 -1.09
CA GLY A 65 -0.75 -3.90 -2.17
C GLY A 65 0.38 -4.23 -3.13
N PHE A 66 0.16 -3.99 -4.42
CA PHE A 66 1.24 -4.00 -5.41
C PHE A 66 1.06 -2.88 -6.43
N TYR A 67 2.17 -2.41 -6.97
CA TYR A 67 2.24 -1.39 -8.01
C TYR A 67 3.41 -1.68 -8.96
N SER A 68 3.24 -1.36 -10.25
CA SER A 68 4.25 -1.53 -11.30
C SER A 68 4.31 -0.30 -12.21
N VAL A 69 5.51 -0.01 -12.71
CA VAL A 69 5.82 1.06 -13.66
C VAL A 69 6.36 0.43 -14.94
N GLU A 70 5.82 0.75 -16.10
CA GLU A 70 6.26 0.11 -17.36
C GLU A 70 7.27 0.98 -18.13
N ASP A 71 6.86 2.18 -18.54
CA ASP A 71 7.61 3.01 -19.49
C ASP A 71 8.60 4.00 -18.83
N THR A 72 9.25 3.60 -17.73
CA THR A 72 10.27 4.45 -17.08
C THR A 72 11.66 4.23 -17.70
N PHE A 73 12.63 5.14 -17.47
CA PHE A 73 13.87 5.16 -18.27
C PHE A 73 15.18 5.11 -17.47
N ALA A 74 15.19 5.53 -16.19
CA ALA A 74 16.42 5.52 -15.40
C ALA A 74 16.57 4.21 -14.61
N PRO A 75 17.78 3.62 -14.55
CA PRO A 75 18.03 2.39 -13.77
C PRO A 75 17.71 2.50 -12.28
N THR A 76 17.64 3.73 -11.76
CA THR A 76 17.32 4.06 -10.36
C THR A 76 15.83 4.33 -10.13
N ASP A 77 15.02 4.30 -11.18
CA ASP A 77 13.57 4.49 -11.06
C ASP A 77 12.94 3.25 -10.43
N SER A 78 11.78 3.47 -9.80
CA SER A 78 10.92 2.41 -9.30
C SER A 78 10.40 1.56 -10.46
N ASP A 79 10.50 0.25 -10.33
CA ASP A 79 9.87 -0.72 -11.24
C ASP A 79 8.64 -1.32 -10.55
N GLN A 80 8.86 -2.02 -9.43
CA GLN A 80 7.79 -2.68 -8.69
C GLN A 80 7.79 -2.28 -7.21
N HIS A 81 6.60 -2.18 -6.62
CA HIS A 81 6.40 -2.02 -5.18
C HIS A 81 5.41 -3.05 -4.67
N GLN A 82 5.71 -3.66 -3.52
CA GLN A 82 4.82 -4.59 -2.84
C GLN A 82 4.73 -4.24 -1.35
N THR A 83 3.53 -4.34 -0.78
CA THR A 83 3.30 -4.11 0.64
C THR A 83 2.40 -5.18 1.23
N VAL A 84 2.75 -5.65 2.43
CA VAL A 84 1.94 -6.56 3.23
C VAL A 84 1.82 -5.96 4.62
N HIS A 85 0.59 -5.86 5.14
CA HIS A 85 0.34 -5.36 6.48
C HIS A 85 -0.58 -6.32 7.24
N ALA A 86 -0.18 -6.69 8.45
CA ALA A 86 -1.01 -7.41 9.41
C ALA A 86 -1.26 -6.50 10.62
N SER A 87 -2.52 -6.20 10.89
CA SER A 87 -2.91 -5.25 11.93
C SER A 87 -3.89 -5.86 12.94
N ILE A 88 -3.79 -5.40 14.18
CA ILE A 88 -4.71 -5.73 15.27
C ILE A 88 -5.07 -4.45 16.02
N PHE A 89 -6.37 -4.29 16.31
CA PHE A 89 -6.91 -3.14 17.03
C PHE A 89 -7.79 -3.60 18.18
N TYR A 90 -7.47 -3.12 19.38
CA TYR A 90 -8.19 -3.43 20.61
C TYR A 90 -8.86 -2.18 21.18
N ARG A 91 -10.14 -2.28 21.51
CA ARG A 91 -10.97 -1.24 22.11
C ARG A 91 -11.32 -1.61 23.55
N PRO A 92 -10.47 -1.30 24.54
CA PRO A 92 -10.77 -1.62 25.94
C PRO A 92 -12.05 -0.93 26.44
N VAL A 93 -12.27 0.29 25.96
CA VAL A 93 -13.47 1.12 26.13
C VAL A 93 -13.83 1.78 24.80
N ASP A 94 -15.08 2.14 24.57
CA ASP A 94 -15.59 2.62 23.27
C ASP A 94 -14.85 3.84 22.71
N ARG A 95 -14.28 4.67 23.60
CA ARG A 95 -13.56 5.90 23.24
C ARG A 95 -12.06 5.70 23.04
N MET A 96 -11.52 4.50 23.23
CA MET A 96 -10.08 4.23 23.13
C MET A 96 -9.78 3.07 22.18
N THR A 97 -8.81 3.25 21.29
CA THR A 97 -8.27 2.19 20.43
C THR A 97 -6.78 2.07 20.63
N VAL A 98 -6.30 0.86 20.91
CA VAL A 98 -4.88 0.50 20.96
C VAL A 98 -4.59 -0.40 19.76
N GLY A 99 -3.56 -0.06 18.99
CA GLY A 99 -3.23 -0.76 17.75
C GLY A 99 -1.80 -1.27 17.73
N ALA A 100 -1.60 -2.35 16.98
CA ALA A 100 -0.28 -2.80 16.54
C ALA A 100 -0.35 -3.26 15.09
N GLU A 101 0.69 -2.98 14.32
CA GLU A 101 0.82 -3.39 12.92
C GLU A 101 2.23 -3.89 12.63
N LEU A 102 2.32 -5.05 11.99
CA LEU A 102 3.53 -5.53 11.34
C LEU A 102 3.38 -5.30 9.84
N SER A 103 4.36 -4.64 9.25
CA SER A 103 4.41 -4.32 7.82
C SER A 103 5.71 -4.84 7.21
N TRP A 104 5.60 -5.35 5.99
CA TRP A 104 6.72 -5.65 5.11
C TRP A 104 6.48 -4.93 3.79
N VAL A 105 7.49 -4.22 3.32
CA VAL A 105 7.46 -3.45 2.08
C VAL A 105 8.72 -3.79 1.30
N GLU A 106 8.57 -4.01 -0.01
CA GLU A 106 9.69 -4.19 -0.92
C GLU A 106 9.54 -3.26 -2.12
N ARG A 107 10.66 -2.68 -2.53
CA ARG A 107 10.80 -1.85 -3.73
C ARG A 107 11.89 -2.44 -4.61
N GLU A 108 11.54 -2.71 -5.86
CA GLU A 108 12.48 -3.07 -6.92
C GLU A 108 12.68 -1.87 -7.86
N LEU A 109 13.91 -1.66 -8.28
CA LEU A 109 14.29 -0.66 -9.27
C LEU A 109 14.41 -1.31 -10.65
N VAL A 110 14.35 -0.49 -11.70
CA VAL A 110 14.52 -0.93 -13.11
C VAL A 110 15.84 -1.68 -13.33
N SER A 111 16.88 -1.37 -12.54
CA SER A 111 18.15 -2.09 -12.55
C SER A 111 18.10 -3.53 -12.02
N GLY A 112 16.98 -3.96 -11.43
CA GLY A 112 16.82 -5.22 -10.71
C GLY A 112 17.36 -5.20 -9.28
N ALA A 113 17.83 -4.05 -8.79
CA ALA A 113 18.18 -3.89 -7.38
C ALA A 113 16.91 -3.75 -6.54
N SER A 114 16.82 -4.49 -5.43
CA SER A 114 15.71 -4.38 -4.49
C SER A 114 16.14 -3.97 -3.09
N GLU A 115 15.25 -3.27 -2.40
CA GLU A 115 15.37 -2.91 -0.99
C GLU A 115 14.06 -3.26 -0.27
N ASP A 116 14.17 -3.82 0.93
CA ASP A 116 13.03 -4.15 1.78
C ASP A 116 13.04 -3.39 3.11
N ALA A 117 11.85 -3.26 3.70
CA ALA A 117 11.66 -2.67 5.01
C ALA A 117 10.58 -3.45 5.80
N THR A 118 11.00 -4.11 6.87
CA THR A 118 10.09 -4.70 7.85
C THR A 118 9.95 -3.80 9.08
N ARG A 119 8.71 -3.45 9.44
CA ARG A 119 8.44 -2.54 10.56
C ARG A 119 7.30 -3.05 11.45
N LEU A 120 7.55 -3.04 12.76
CA LEU A 120 6.51 -3.10 13.79
C LEU A 120 6.17 -1.68 14.25
N GLN A 121 4.89 -1.33 14.24
CA GLN A 121 4.37 -0.05 14.71
C GLN A 121 3.25 -0.26 15.73
N THR A 122 3.14 0.63 16.71
CA THR A 122 2.07 0.63 17.70
C THR A 122 1.38 1.98 17.75
N SER A 123 0.13 2.02 18.22
CA SER A 123 -0.65 3.25 18.31
C SER A 123 -1.62 3.22 19.49
N VAL A 124 -1.97 4.42 19.98
CA VAL A 124 -3.07 4.65 20.92
C VAL A 124 -3.84 5.86 20.44
N GLN A 125 -5.15 5.71 20.26
CA GLN A 125 -6.08 6.76 19.86
C GLN A 125 -7.19 6.90 20.91
N PHE A 126 -7.53 8.13 21.26
CA PHE A 126 -8.70 8.45 22.08
C PHE A 126 -9.65 9.40 21.34
N SER A 127 -10.94 9.11 21.35
CA SER A 127 -11.99 9.89 20.67
C SER A 127 -12.80 10.68 21.71
N PHE A 128 -12.82 12.02 21.60
CA PHE A 128 -13.46 12.94 22.54
C PHE A 128 -14.93 13.22 22.25
#